data_AF-A0A523KKZ9-F1
#
_entry.id   AF-A0A523KKZ9-F1
#
_cell.length_a   1.000
_cell.length_b   1.000
_cell.length_c   1.000
_cell.angle_alpha   90.00
_cell.angle_beta   90.00
_cell.angle_gamma   90.00
#
_symmetry.space_group_name_H-M   'P 1'
#
loop_
_entity.id
_entity.type
_entity.pdbx_description
1 polymer ?
#
loop_
_entity_poly.entity_id
_entity_poly.type
_entity_poly.pdbx_seq_one_letter_code
_entity_poly.pdbx_strand_id
1 'polypeptide(L)'
;MAISGSQNDDPRKLREMLGRAANLAQNHSLSSVVVGFAGVEGDLLFPELVDFVESALRVDDTIFRMTRDRAVMLLSDVDECRARGIIDRLLNDFRERFTPAQDLGLRLGFYEIPSGTTELTVKQVLPTLFARSAH
;
A
#
# COMPACT_ATOMS: atom_id res chain seq x y z
N MET A 1 -26.40 -0.87 -13.36
CA MET A 1 -25.03 -0.51 -12.96
C MET A 1 -24.17 -1.76 -13.15
N ALA A 2 -23.23 -1.73 -14.08
CA ALA A 2 -22.31 -2.84 -14.30
C ALA A 2 -21.29 -2.84 -13.16
N ILE A 3 -21.28 -3.90 -12.36
CA ILE A 3 -20.28 -4.11 -11.30
C ILE A 3 -19.06 -4.68 -12.03
N SER A 4 -18.17 -3.79 -12.48
CA SER A 4 -16.97 -4.18 -13.23
C SER A 4 -16.02 -4.99 -12.34
N GLY A 5 -15.91 -6.27 -12.68
CA GLY A 5 -14.65 -7.01 -12.76
C GLY A 5 -13.90 -7.28 -11.45
N SER A 6 -13.69 -8.55 -11.15
CA SER A 6 -12.61 -9.04 -10.29
C SER A 6 -11.24 -8.60 -10.87
N GLN A 7 -10.81 -7.37 -10.62
CA GLN A 7 -9.54 -6.82 -11.07
C GLN A 7 -8.53 -6.90 -9.92
N ASN A 8 -7.90 -8.05 -9.78
CA ASN A 8 -6.61 -8.11 -9.09
C ASN A 8 -5.52 -7.74 -10.09
N ASP A 9 -4.48 -7.05 -9.64
CA ASP A 9 -3.36 -6.71 -10.50
C ASP A 9 -2.48 -7.93 -10.80
N ASP A 10 -1.82 -7.91 -11.97
CA ASP A 10 -0.88 -8.97 -12.39
C ASP A 10 0.34 -9.03 -11.45
N PRO A 11 0.68 -10.19 -10.85
CA PRO A 11 1.85 -10.34 -9.97
C PRO A 11 3.18 -9.83 -10.55
N ARG A 12 3.30 -9.74 -11.88
CA ARG A 12 4.45 -9.13 -12.57
C ARG A 12 4.58 -7.65 -12.23
N LYS A 13 3.48 -6.90 -12.13
CA LYS A 13 3.48 -5.48 -11.74
C LYS A 13 4.00 -5.29 -10.31
N LEU A 14 3.68 -6.19 -9.38
CA LEU A 14 4.23 -6.13 -8.02
C LEU A 14 5.76 -6.27 -8.02
N ARG A 15 6.29 -7.19 -8.83
CA ARG A 15 7.75 -7.36 -8.98
C ARG A 15 8.38 -6.12 -9.61
N GLU A 16 7.73 -5.54 -10.63
CA GLU A 16 8.18 -4.29 -11.26
C GLU A 16 8.18 -3.12 -10.27
N MET A 17 7.14 -3.00 -9.45
CA MET A 17 7.02 -1.98 -8.40
C MET A 17 8.16 -2.09 -7.39
N LEU A 18 8.46 -3.29 -6.90
CA LEU A 18 9.60 -3.52 -6.00
C LEU A 18 10.95 -3.24 -6.69
N GLY A 19 11.09 -3.58 -7.97
CA GLY A 19 12.27 -3.26 -8.76
C GLY A 19 12.49 -1.76 -8.91
N ARG A 20 11.42 -0.97 -9.11
CA ARG A 20 11.49 0.50 -9.12
C ARG A 20 11.93 1.04 -7.77
N ALA A 21 11.38 0.53 -6.67
CA ALA A 21 11.77 0.94 -5.32
C ALA A 21 13.27 0.70 -5.06
N ALA A 22 13.79 -0.47 -5.43
CA ALA A 22 15.22 -0.79 -5.30
C ALA A 22 16.09 0.14 -6.17
N ASN A 23 15.68 0.42 -7.42
CA ASN A 23 16.39 1.34 -8.29
C ASN A 23 16.42 2.78 -7.73
N LEU A 24 15.33 3.25 -7.12
CA LEU A 24 15.27 4.57 -6.47
C LEU A 24 16.21 4.63 -5.25
N ALA A 25 16.16 3.60 -4.40
CA ALA A 25 17.04 3.50 -3.24
C ALA A 25 18.53 3.45 -3.64
N GLN A 26 18.87 2.77 -4.74
CA GLN A 26 20.24 2.65 -5.24
C GLN A 26 20.75 3.93 -5.91
N ASN A 27 19.99 4.48 -6.86
CA ASN A 27 20.49 5.55 -7.74
C ASN A 27 20.32 6.96 -7.14
N HIS A 28 19.35 7.13 -6.25
CA HIS A 28 19.00 8.46 -5.72
C HIS A 28 19.24 8.60 -4.22
N SER A 29 19.68 7.53 -3.53
CA SER A 29 19.87 7.49 -2.07
C SER A 29 18.62 7.92 -1.29
N LEU A 30 17.43 7.68 -1.86
CA LEU A 30 16.15 8.03 -1.23
C LEU A 30 15.59 6.81 -0.50
N SER A 31 15.10 7.00 0.73
CA SER A 31 14.32 5.98 1.42
C SER A 31 12.95 5.85 0.76
N SER A 32 12.41 4.64 0.76
CA SER A 32 11.06 4.36 0.28
C SER A 32 10.36 3.45 1.28
N VAL A 33 9.04 3.49 1.34
CA VAL A 33 8.27 2.64 2.25
C VAL A 33 7.25 1.86 1.47
N VAL A 34 7.21 0.55 1.71
CA VAL A 34 6.12 -0.29 1.27
C VAL A 34 5.09 -0.39 2.39
N VAL A 35 3.83 -0.11 2.08
CA VAL A 35 2.70 -0.17 3.00
C VAL A 35 1.77 -1.30 2.57
N GLY A 36 1.47 -2.21 3.49
CA GLY A 36 0.47 -3.25 3.30
C GLY A 36 -0.88 -2.82 3.86
N PHE A 37 -1.93 -3.01 3.08
CA PHE A 37 -3.31 -2.80 3.46
C PHE A 37 -3.99 -4.15 3.54
N ALA A 38 -4.56 -4.50 4.69
CA ALA A 38 -5.35 -5.72 4.88
C ALA A 38 -6.71 -5.36 5.50
N GLY A 39 -7.76 -5.40 4.68
CA GLY A 39 -9.15 -5.24 5.11
C GLY A 39 -9.70 -6.48 5.78
N VAL A 40 -10.94 -6.37 6.24
CA VAL A 40 -11.71 -7.51 6.74
C VAL A 40 -12.25 -8.31 5.56
N GLU A 41 -12.26 -9.64 5.69
CA GLU A 41 -12.85 -10.49 4.65
C GLU A 41 -14.32 -10.15 4.43
N GLY A 42 -14.70 -9.89 3.18
CA GLY A 42 -16.06 -9.49 2.83
C GLY A 42 -16.36 -8.00 2.98
N ASP A 43 -15.38 -7.18 3.36
CA ASP A 43 -15.53 -5.72 3.36
C ASP A 43 -15.69 -5.19 1.93
N LEU A 44 -16.82 -4.52 1.69
CA LEU A 44 -17.16 -3.92 0.41
C LEU A 44 -16.55 -2.52 0.24
N LEU A 45 -16.12 -1.88 1.32
CA LEU A 45 -15.48 -0.56 1.28
C LEU A 45 -14.00 -0.65 0.94
N PHE A 46 -13.35 -1.80 1.16
CA PHE A 46 -11.92 -1.95 0.88
C PHE A 46 -11.54 -1.64 -0.58
N PRO A 47 -12.25 -2.14 -1.61
CA PRO A 47 -11.98 -1.74 -3.00
C PRO A 47 -12.12 -0.23 -3.21
N GLU A 48 -13.16 0.40 -2.65
CA GLU A 48 -13.39 1.84 -2.77
C GLU A 48 -12.29 2.66 -2.08
N LEU A 49 -11.81 2.19 -0.93
CA LEU A 49 -10.67 2.77 -0.23
C LEU A 49 -9.41 2.70 -1.10
N VAL A 50 -9.13 1.54 -1.72
CA VAL A 50 -7.96 1.38 -2.58
C VAL A 50 -8.05 2.30 -3.80
N ASP A 51 -9.23 2.41 -4.43
CA ASP A 51 -9.45 3.32 -5.57
C ASP A 51 -9.27 4.79 -5.15
N PHE A 52 -9.78 5.16 -3.97
CA PHE A 52 -9.59 6.49 -3.41
C PHE A 52 -8.10 6.80 -3.16
N VAL A 53 -7.40 5.88 -2.49
CA VAL A 53 -5.96 6.03 -2.21
C VAL A 53 -5.19 6.17 -3.51
N GLU A 54 -5.43 5.30 -4.50
CA GLU A 54 -4.80 5.36 -5.83
C GLU A 54 -4.98 6.73 -6.48
N SER A 55 -6.19 7.31 -6.42
CA SER A 55 -6.48 8.63 -6.98
C SER A 55 -5.75 9.79 -6.30
N ALA A 56 -5.27 9.59 -5.07
CA ALA A 56 -4.60 10.61 -4.27
C ALA A 56 -3.06 10.49 -4.29
N LEU A 57 -2.52 9.47 -4.98
CA LEU A 57 -1.08 9.22 -5.05
C LEU A 57 -0.36 10.21 -5.96
N ARG A 58 0.91 10.46 -5.62
CA ARG A 58 1.83 11.17 -6.52
C ARG A 58 2.21 10.26 -7.68
N VAL A 59 2.75 10.85 -8.74
CA VAL A 59 3.18 10.12 -9.95
C VAL A 59 4.16 8.99 -9.64
N ASP A 60 5.04 9.17 -8.64
CA ASP A 60 6.08 8.21 -8.28
C ASP A 60 5.65 7.21 -7.18
N ASP A 61 4.45 7.38 -6.63
CA ASP A 61 3.85 6.44 -5.69
C ASP A 61 2.97 5.46 -6.48
N THR A 62 2.79 4.24 -5.99
CA THR A 62 1.97 3.24 -6.70
C THR A 62 1.29 2.32 -5.71
N ILE A 63 0.04 1.96 -5.98
CA ILE A 63 -0.68 0.93 -5.25
C ILE A 63 -0.95 -0.27 -6.15
N PHE A 64 -0.85 -1.46 -5.58
CA PHE A 64 -1.03 -2.75 -6.22
C PHE A 64 -2.12 -3.51 -5.46
N ARG A 65 -3.21 -3.84 -6.14
CA ARG A 65 -4.29 -4.64 -5.55
C ARG A 65 -3.96 -6.12 -5.68
N MET A 66 -3.67 -6.77 -4.55
CA MET A 66 -3.35 -8.20 -4.52
C MET A 66 -4.59 -9.07 -4.58
N THR A 67 -5.55 -8.79 -3.70
CA THR A 67 -6.81 -9.52 -3.54
C THR A 67 -7.91 -8.51 -3.21
N ARG A 68 -9.15 -8.99 -3.04
CA ARG A 68 -10.29 -8.14 -2.69
C ARG A 68 -10.17 -7.46 -1.31
N ASP A 69 -9.33 -8.01 -0.44
CA ASP A 69 -9.10 -7.57 0.93
C ASP A 69 -7.64 -7.15 1.18
N ARG A 70 -6.77 -7.18 0.17
CA ARG A 70 -5.34 -6.85 0.34
C ARG A 70 -4.79 -6.01 -0.80
N ALA A 71 -4.03 -4.99 -0.42
CA ALA A 71 -3.28 -4.14 -1.34
C ALA A 71 -1.90 -3.82 -0.77
N VAL A 72 -0.98 -3.46 -1.64
CA VAL A 72 0.38 -3.04 -1.28
C VAL A 72 0.65 -1.73 -1.99
N MET A 73 1.14 -0.74 -1.26
CA MET A 73 1.49 0.57 -1.81
C MET A 73 2.96 0.85 -1.61
N LEU A 74 3.60 1.45 -2.61
CA LEU A 74 4.93 2.01 -2.54
C LEU A 74 4.81 3.53 -2.42
N LEU A 75 5.41 4.07 -1.35
CA LEU A 75 5.64 5.50 -1.18
C LEU A 75 7.13 5.78 -1.38
N SER A 76 7.44 6.62 -2.35
CA SER A 76 8.81 7.00 -2.70
C SER A 76 9.23 8.26 -1.92
N ASP A 77 10.53 8.40 -1.62
CA ASP A 77 11.11 9.59 -0.95
C ASP A 77 10.50 9.88 0.44
N VAL A 78 10.27 8.83 1.21
CA VAL A 78 9.73 8.92 2.58
C VAL A 78 10.38 7.88 3.50
N ASP A 79 10.41 8.20 4.79
CA ASP A 79 10.70 7.24 5.87
C ASP A 79 9.39 6.68 6.46
N GLU A 80 9.47 5.69 7.36
CA GLU A 80 8.28 5.08 7.96
C GLU A 80 7.41 6.11 8.70
N CYS A 81 8.02 7.08 9.39
CA CYS A 81 7.29 8.09 10.17
C CYS A 81 6.42 8.97 9.27
N ARG A 82 6.99 9.46 8.18
CA ARG A 82 6.29 10.27 7.19
C ARG A 82 5.26 9.44 6.42
N ALA A 83 5.58 8.19 6.08
CA ALA A 83 4.63 7.27 5.45
C ALA A 83 3.38 7.11 6.33
N ARG A 84 3.53 6.85 7.63
CA ARG A 84 2.41 6.76 8.59
C ARG A 84 1.54 8.02 8.57
N GLY A 85 2.16 9.20 8.62
CA GLY A 85 1.41 10.47 8.56
C GLY A 85 0.63 10.67 7.25
N ILE A 86 1.18 10.22 6.12
CA ILE A 86 0.47 10.23 4.83
C ILE A 86 -0.74 9.28 4.87
N ILE A 87 -0.54 8.05 5.35
CA ILE A 87 -1.63 7.07 5.47
C ILE A 87 -2.74 7.57 6.38
N ASP A 88 -2.40 8.05 7.58
CA ASP A 88 -3.38 8.53 8.55
C ASP A 88 -4.21 9.67 7.96
N ARG A 89 -3.58 10.59 7.21
CA ARG A 89 -4.30 11.65 6.50
C ARG A 89 -5.23 11.09 5.44
N LEU A 90 -4.77 10.18 4.58
CA LEU A 90 -5.60 9.59 3.53
C LEU A 90 -6.79 8.82 4.10
N LEU A 91 -6.59 8.07 5.18
CA LEU A 91 -7.65 7.32 5.85
C LEU A 91 -8.66 8.25 6.52
N ASN A 92 -8.21 9.36 7.12
CA ASN A 92 -9.11 10.36 7.69
C ASN A 92 -9.92 11.08 6.60
N ASP A 93 -9.28 11.50 5.51
CA ASP A 93 -9.96 12.10 4.36
C ASP A 93 -11.01 11.16 3.76
N PHE A 94 -10.72 9.85 3.69
CA PHE A 94 -11.67 8.84 3.25
C PHE A 94 -12.84 8.68 4.23
N ARG A 95 -12.55 8.55 5.54
CA ARG A 95 -13.58 8.42 6.60
C ARG A 95 -14.53 9.60 6.59
N GLU A 96 -14.02 10.83 6.51
CA GLU A 96 -14.85 12.05 6.48
C GLU A 96 -15.81 12.07 5.29
N ARG A 97 -15.41 11.52 4.14
CA ARG A 97 -16.20 11.58 2.90
C ARG A 97 -17.18 10.43 2.73
N PHE A 98 -16.79 9.22 3.13
CA PHE A 98 -17.52 8.00 2.76
C PHE A 98 -18.07 7.23 3.95
N THR A 99 -17.43 7.31 5.13
CA THR A 99 -17.85 6.51 6.29
C THR A 99 -17.46 7.15 7.64
N PRO A 100 -18.07 8.29 8.00
CA PRO A 100 -17.66 9.05 9.18
C PRO A 100 -17.99 8.38 10.53
N ALA A 101 -18.79 7.30 10.51
CA ALA A 101 -19.26 6.60 11.72
C ALA A 101 -18.76 5.15 11.85
N GLN A 102 -17.98 4.64 10.90
CA GLN A 102 -17.53 3.26 10.89
C GLN A 102 -16.02 3.17 11.01
N ASP A 103 -15.54 2.28 11.89
CA ASP A 103 -14.15 1.87 11.82
C ASP A 103 -13.93 0.99 10.59
N LEU A 104 -12.85 1.25 9.86
CA LEU A 104 -12.54 0.57 8.60
C LEU A 104 -12.07 -0.88 8.82
N GLY A 105 -11.80 -1.29 10.07
CA GLY A 105 -11.27 -2.63 10.38
C GLY A 105 -9.96 -2.96 9.65
N LEU A 106 -9.26 -1.92 9.19
CA LEU A 106 -8.09 -2.01 8.32
C LEU A 106 -6.82 -2.26 9.14
N ARG A 107 -6.04 -3.25 8.74
CA ARG A 107 -4.70 -3.49 9.29
C ARG A 107 -3.64 -2.98 8.33
N LEU A 108 -2.67 -2.27 8.89
CA LEU A 108 -1.55 -1.69 8.17
C LEU A 108 -0.24 -2.37 8.56
N GLY A 109 0.58 -2.67 7.57
CA GLY A 109 1.97 -3.08 7.77
C GLY A 109 2.90 -2.10 7.05
N PHE A 110 4.09 -1.86 7.61
CA PHE A 110 5.08 -0.98 7.02
C PHE A 110 6.39 -1.74 6.85
N TYR A 111 7.05 -1.52 5.71
CA TYR A 111 8.38 -2.03 5.42
C TYR A 111 9.19 -0.89 4.82
N GLU A 112 10.10 -0.33 5.62
CA GLU A 112 11.02 0.69 5.16
C GLU A 112 12.14 0.05 4.32
N ILE A 113 12.42 0.69 3.19
CA ILE A 113 13.51 0.37 2.27
C ILE A 113 14.61 1.40 2.49
N PRO A 114 15.72 1.01 3.15
CA PRO A 114 16.84 1.91 3.36
C PRO A 114 17.49 2.31 2.02
N SER A 115 18.02 3.52 1.98
CA SER A 115 18.89 3.98 0.89
C SER A 115 20.04 3.00 0.65
N GLY A 116 20.37 2.73 -0.62
CA GLY A 116 21.42 1.78 -0.99
C GLY A 116 20.99 0.31 -1.01
N THR A 117 19.70 0.02 -0.79
CA THR A 117 19.15 -1.33 -0.99
C THR A 117 19.22 -1.71 -2.47
N THR A 118 19.94 -2.79 -2.80
CA THR A 118 20.20 -3.21 -4.18
C THR A 118 19.18 -4.18 -4.76
N GLU A 119 18.53 -4.98 -3.90
CA GLU A 119 17.52 -5.94 -4.33
C GLU A 119 16.42 -6.08 -3.28
N LEU A 120 15.18 -6.15 -3.76
CA LEU A 120 13.98 -6.34 -2.96
C LEU A 120 13.17 -7.49 -3.53
N THR A 121 12.88 -8.48 -2.70
CA THR A 121 12.07 -9.63 -3.11
C THR A 121 10.72 -9.63 -2.41
N VAL A 122 9.70 -10.07 -3.14
CA VAL A 122 8.33 -10.26 -2.63
C VAL A 122 8.32 -11.12 -1.35
N LYS A 123 9.21 -12.12 -1.26
CA LYS A 123 9.32 -13.02 -0.12
C LYS A 123 9.84 -12.36 1.16
N GLN A 124 10.55 -11.24 1.06
CA GLN A 124 11.00 -10.46 2.21
C GLN A 124 9.93 -9.47 2.66
N VAL A 125 9.28 -8.82 1.69
CA VAL A 125 8.35 -7.72 1.96
C VAL A 125 7.00 -8.23 2.46
N LEU A 126 6.34 -9.12 1.71
CA LEU A 126 4.95 -9.50 2.01
C LEU A 126 4.76 -10.14 3.39
N PRO A 127 5.64 -11.03 3.89
CA PRO A 127 5.48 -11.59 5.23
C PRO A 127 5.57 -10.52 6.31
N THR A 128 6.36 -9.46 6.11
CA THR A 128 6.47 -8.35 7.07
C THR A 128 5.21 -7.49 7.04
N LEU A 129 4.70 -7.17 5.85
CA LEU A 129 3.51 -6.34 5.67
C LEU A 129 2.23 -6.99 6.21
N PHE A 130 2.15 -8.33 6.11
CA PHE A 130 0.94 -9.09 6.43
C PHE A 130 1.15 -10.10 7.55
N ALA A 131 2.24 -10.00 8.30
CA ALA A 131 2.40 -10.74 9.54
C ALA A 131 1.15 -10.49 10.39
N ARG A 132 0.59 -11.57 10.96
CA ARG A 132 -0.50 -11.42 11.94
C ARG A 132 0.05 -10.50 13.04
N SER A 133 -0.45 -9.28 13.11
CA SER A 133 -0.46 -8.52 14.36
C SER A 133 -1.26 -9.37 15.34
N ALA A 134 -0.56 -10.20 16.11
CA ALA A 134 -1.11 -10.85 17.27
C ALA A 134 -1.27 -9.74 18.31
N HIS A 135 -2.42 -9.08 18.33
CA HIS A 135 -2.94 -8.40 19.51
C HIS A 135 -4.45 -8.23 19.37
#